data_AF-A0A1Q5TBR1-F1
#
_entry.id   AF-A0A1Q5TBR1-F1
#
_cell.length_a   1.000
_cell.length_b   1.000
_cell.length_c   1.000
_cell.angle_alpha   90.00
_cell.angle_beta   90.00
_cell.angle_gamma   90.00
#
_symmetry.space_group_name_H-M   'P 1'
#
loop_
_entity.id
_entity.type
_entity.pdbx_description
1 polymer ?
#
loop_
_entity_poly.entity_id
_entity_poly.type
_entity_poly.pdbx_seq_one_letter_code
_entity_poly.pdbx_strand_id
1 'polypeptide(L)'
;MAHAAAHLSKIQDKESNPDTLRFKTEAIEFVNKWLSDPTTAFKDEVFAAVLRLFTFERYQGTSERSNLHKRGLHQMVEARGGYKTFDTNWRLQLALSL
;
A
#
# COMPACT_ATOMS: atom_id res chain seq x y z
N MET A 1 -7.31 7.22 0.96
CA MET A 1 -7.79 8.47 0.33
C MET A 1 -6.94 8.88 -0.87
N ALA A 2 -5.60 8.82 -0.81
CA ALA A 2 -4.68 9.21 -1.90
C ALA A 2 -5.07 8.69 -3.30
N HIS A 3 -5.25 7.37 -3.46
CA HIS A 3 -5.60 6.84 -4.78
C HIS A 3 -7.00 7.20 -5.25
N ALA A 4 -7.98 7.38 -4.35
CA ALA A 4 -9.30 7.85 -4.75
C ALA A 4 -9.22 9.29 -5.27
N ALA A 5 -8.47 10.17 -4.57
CA ALA A 5 -8.22 11.54 -5.01
C ALA A 5 -7.53 11.58 -6.38
N ALA A 6 -6.51 10.74 -6.58
CA ALA A 6 -5.79 10.67 -7.85
C ALA A 6 -6.66 10.13 -9.00
N HIS A 7 -7.46 9.10 -8.73
CA HIS A 7 -8.39 8.56 -9.71
C HIS A 7 -9.46 9.59 -10.11
N LEU A 8 -9.99 10.34 -9.14
CA LEU A 8 -10.95 11.41 -9.40
C LEU A 8 -10.32 12.55 -10.21
N SER A 9 -9.09 12.97 -9.92
CA SER A 9 -8.36 13.96 -10.71
C SER A 9 -8.21 13.53 -12.16
N LYS A 10 -7.88 12.26 -12.39
CA LYS A 10 -7.75 11.68 -13.73
C LYS A 10 -9.07 11.67 -14.48
N ILE A 11 -10.19 11.34 -13.82
CA ILE A 11 -11.53 11.42 -14.44
C ILE A 11 -11.90 12.86 -14.80
N GLN A 12 -11.50 13.82 -13.98
CA GLN A 12 -11.82 15.24 -14.16
C GLN A 12 -10.85 15.98 -15.09
N ASP A 13 -9.89 15.28 -15.71
CA ASP A 13 -8.83 15.85 -16.56
C ASP A 13 -8.07 17.01 -15.88
N LYS A 14 -7.90 16.93 -14.56
CA LYS A 14 -7.15 17.91 -13.76
C LYS A 14 -5.73 17.42 -13.56
N GLU A 15 -4.75 18.31 -13.77
CA GLU A 15 -3.33 17.97 -13.75
C GLU A 15 -2.82 17.40 -12.42
N SER A 16 -3.46 17.70 -11.29
CA SER A 16 -3.31 16.96 -10.02
C SER A 16 -4.23 17.54 -8.94
N ASN A 17 -4.66 16.73 -7.97
CA ASN A 17 -5.29 17.23 -6.74
C ASN A 17 -4.21 17.31 -5.63
N PRO A 18 -3.94 18.48 -5.03
CA PRO A 18 -2.95 18.64 -3.96
C PRO A 18 -3.21 17.72 -2.76
N ASP A 19 -4.47 17.36 -2.49
CA ASP A 19 -4.81 16.40 -1.44
C ASP A 19 -4.25 15.00 -1.70
N THR A 20 -3.98 14.64 -2.95
CA THR A 20 -3.41 13.34 -3.31
C THR A 20 -2.07 13.12 -2.64
N LEU A 21 -1.18 14.12 -2.71
CA LEU A 21 0.14 14.03 -2.12
C LEU A 21 0.05 14.06 -0.60
N ARG A 22 -0.81 14.92 -0.04
CA ARG A 22 -1.08 14.98 1.40
C ARG A 22 -1.54 13.63 1.95
N PHE A 23 -2.58 13.04 1.38
CA PHE A 23 -3.10 11.73 1.81
C PHE A 23 -2.09 10.60 1.63
N LYS A 24 -1.17 10.72 0.65
CA LYS A 24 -0.10 9.74 0.48
C LYS A 24 0.91 9.85 1.61
N THR A 25 1.35 11.07 1.94
CA THR A 25 2.28 11.33 3.05
C THR A 25 1.68 10.83 4.37
N GLU A 26 0.44 11.18 4.68
CA GLU A 26 -0.27 10.70 5.88
C GLU A 26 -0.33 9.16 5.91
N ALA A 27 -0.62 8.50 4.78
CA ALA A 27 -0.64 7.04 4.70
C ALA A 27 0.74 6.41 5.00
N ILE A 28 1.82 7.02 4.50
CA ILE A 28 3.19 6.56 4.79
C ILE A 28 3.52 6.74 6.28
N GLU A 29 3.13 7.86 6.89
CA GLU A 29 3.34 8.11 8.32
C GLU A 29 2.62 7.08 9.19
N PHE A 30 1.35 6.77 8.88
CA PHE A 30 0.60 5.73 9.60
C PHE A 30 1.21 4.34 9.42
N VAL A 31 1.61 3.99 8.19
CA VAL A 31 2.28 2.71 7.91
C VAL A 31 3.57 2.59 8.72
N ASN A 32 4.41 3.63 8.73
CA ASN A 32 5.65 3.63 9.51
C ASN A 32 5.38 3.45 11.01
N LYS A 33 4.35 4.13 11.54
CA LYS A 33 3.94 3.97 12.93
C LYS A 33 3.52 2.53 13.23
N TRP A 34 2.70 1.91 12.37
CA TRP A 34 2.27 0.52 12.58
C TRP A 34 3.43 -0.47 12.44
N LEU A 35 4.32 -0.28 11.47
CA LEU A 35 5.50 -1.12 11.30
C LEU A 35 6.49 -1.02 12.48
N SER A 36 6.50 0.10 13.20
CA SER A 36 7.35 0.29 14.38
C SER A 36 6.85 -0.40 15.65
N ASP A 37 5.60 -0.86 15.67
CA ASP A 37 4.99 -1.55 16.80
C ASP A 37 4.75 -3.04 16.45
N PRO A 38 5.46 -3.99 17.11
CA PRO A 38 5.32 -5.43 16.86
C PRO A 38 3.89 -5.96 16.98
N THR A 39 3.05 -5.33 17.78
CA THR A 39 1.64 -5.75 17.96
C THR A 39 0.75 -5.37 16.78
N THR A 40 1.19 -4.42 15.95
CA THR A 40 0.44 -3.94 14.78
C THR A 40 1.11 -4.27 13.45
N ALA A 41 2.44 -4.41 13.42
CA ALA A 41 3.25 -4.57 12.21
C ALA A 41 2.81 -5.72 11.29
N PHE A 42 2.24 -6.79 11.86
CA PHE A 42 1.81 -7.98 11.11
C PHE A 42 0.30 -8.11 10.95
N LYS A 43 -0.49 -7.08 11.26
CA LYS A 43 -1.93 -7.08 11.00
C LYS A 43 -2.23 -6.91 9.51
N ASP A 44 -3.27 -7.58 9.03
CA ASP A 44 -3.71 -7.56 7.63
C ASP A 44 -3.89 -6.15 7.06
N GLU A 45 -4.37 -5.21 7.88
CA GLU A 45 -4.61 -3.82 7.49
C GLU A 45 -3.30 -3.10 7.10
N VAL A 46 -2.17 -3.45 7.72
CA VAL A 46 -0.87 -2.85 7.39
C VAL A 46 -0.41 -3.34 6.01
N PHE A 47 -0.57 -4.64 5.72
CA PHE A 47 -0.31 -5.18 4.38
C PHE A 47 -1.20 -4.53 3.33
N ALA A 48 -2.50 -4.40 3.62
CA ALA A 48 -3.44 -3.75 2.72
C ALA A 48 -3.08 -2.27 2.46
N ALA A 49 -2.61 -1.54 3.48
CA ALA A 49 -2.15 -0.16 3.34
C ALA A 49 -0.91 -0.04 2.45
N VAL A 50 0.07 -0.92 2.61
CA VAL A 50 1.27 -0.93 1.76
C VAL A 50 0.93 -1.38 0.33
N LEU A 51 0.05 -2.37 0.17
CA LEU A 51 -0.50 -2.78 -1.13
C LEU A 51 -1.21 -1.61 -1.82
N ARG A 52 -1.90 -0.77 -1.04
CA ARG A 52 -2.55 0.43 -1.56
C ARG A 52 -1.54 1.46 -2.07
N LEU A 53 -0.44 1.67 -1.35
CA LEU A 53 0.67 2.54 -1.77
C LEU A 53 1.38 2.01 -3.02
N PHE A 54 1.63 0.70 -3.09
CA PHE A 54 2.12 0.03 -4.31
C PHE A 54 1.21 0.31 -5.50
N THR A 55 -0.10 0.07 -5.34
CA THR A 55 -1.09 0.27 -6.40
C THR A 55 -1.15 1.74 -6.81
N PHE A 56 -1.04 2.67 -5.85
CA PHE A 56 -0.97 4.10 -6.14
C PHE A 56 0.23 4.44 -7.04
N GLU A 57 1.44 4.03 -6.66
CA GLU A 57 2.65 4.31 -7.43
C GLU A 57 2.64 3.67 -8.81
N ARG A 58 2.04 2.47 -8.94
CA ARG A 58 1.92 1.78 -10.22
C ARG A 58 1.13 2.58 -11.26
N TYR A 59 0.12 3.34 -10.84
CA TYR A 59 -0.75 4.08 -11.75
C TYR A 59 -0.43 5.57 -11.86
N GLN A 60 0.14 6.16 -10.81
CA GLN A 60 0.32 7.62 -10.70
C GLN A 60 1.76 8.04 -10.37
N GLY A 61 2.64 7.07 -10.13
CA GLY A 61 4.01 7.30 -9.69
C GLY A 61 5.03 6.79 -10.70
N THR A 62 6.19 6.36 -10.19
CA THR A 62 7.28 5.82 -11.01
C THR A 62 7.41 4.31 -10.81
N SER A 63 7.95 3.62 -11.82
CA SER A 63 8.27 2.18 -11.72
C SER A 63 9.18 1.90 -10.52
N GLU A 64 10.20 2.73 -10.30
CA GLU A 64 11.10 2.63 -9.15
C GLU A 64 10.36 2.64 -7.81
N ARG A 65 9.46 3.61 -7.59
CA ARG A 65 8.68 3.72 -6.35
C ARG A 65 7.70 2.55 -6.17
N SER A 66 7.05 2.12 -7.26
CA SER A 66 6.18 0.94 -7.21
C SER A 66 6.97 -0.32 -6.86
N ASN A 67 8.18 -0.50 -7.40
CA ASN A 67 9.05 -1.64 -7.10
C ASN A 67 9.59 -1.59 -5.67
N LEU A 68 9.80 -0.40 -5.10
CA LEU A 68 10.15 -0.25 -3.70
C LEU A 68 9.04 -0.83 -2.79
N HIS A 69 7.78 -0.43 -3.02
CA HIS A 69 6.66 -0.97 -2.24
C HIS A 69 6.43 -2.46 -2.49
N LYS A 70 6.58 -2.94 -3.73
CA LYS A 70 6.47 -4.38 -4.05
C LYS A 70 7.51 -5.21 -3.28
N ARG A 71 8.77 -4.75 -3.24
CA ARG A 71 9.83 -5.42 -2.46
C ARG A 71 9.53 -5.40 -0.96
N GLY A 72 9.06 -4.27 -0.43
CA GLY A 72 8.65 -4.16 0.97
C GLY A 72 7.52 -5.12 1.33
N LEU A 73 6.48 -5.24 0.49
CA LEU A 73 5.41 -6.21 0.68
C LEU A 73 5.92 -7.65 0.72
N HIS A 74 6.81 -8.01 -0.19
CA HIS A 74 7.42 -9.34 -0.19
C HIS A 74 8.17 -9.60 1.12
N GLN A 75 8.98 -8.64 1.60
CA GLN A 75 9.69 -8.77 2.87
C GLN A 75 8.72 -8.90 4.07
N MET A 76 7.63 -8.14 4.10
CA MET A 76 6.62 -8.24 5.14
C MET A 76 5.94 -9.62 5.14
N VAL A 77 5.64 -10.18 3.96
CA VAL A 77 5.01 -11.49 3.84
C VAL A 77 5.93 -12.57 4.38
N GLU A 78 7.20 -12.56 3.97
CA GLU A 78 8.19 -13.50 4.48
C GLU A 78 8.37 -13.36 6.00
N ALA A 79 8.46 -12.13 6.51
CA ALA A 79 8.60 -11.87 7.94
C ALA A 79 7.40 -12.34 8.78
N ARG A 80 6.19 -12.36 8.23
CA ARG A 80 5.00 -12.91 8.90
C ARG A 80 4.96 -14.43 8.93
N GLY A 81 5.72 -15.10 8.05
CA GLY A 81 5.71 -16.56 7.89
C GLY A 81 5.14 -17.05 6.55
N GLY A 82 5.10 -16.17 5.55
CA GLY A 82 4.71 -16.50 4.16
C GLY A 82 3.22 -16.40 3.89
N TYR A 83 2.83 -16.60 2.62
CA TYR A 83 1.46 -16.38 2.14
C TYR A 83 0.38 -17.21 2.85
N LYS A 84 0.72 -18.39 3.40
CA LYS A 84 -0.25 -19.24 4.10
C LYS A 84 -0.83 -18.60 5.36
N THR A 85 -0.15 -17.59 5.92
CA THR A 85 -0.58 -16.86 7.12
C THR A 85 -1.78 -15.93 6.90
N PHE A 86 -2.26 -15.83 5.66
CA PHE A 86 -3.41 -15.02 5.24
C PHE A 86 -4.63 -15.87 4.86
N ASP A 87 -4.70 -17.14 5.25
CA ASP A 87 -5.77 -18.08 4.89
C ASP A 87 -7.18 -17.59 5.27
N THR A 88 -7.31 -16.95 6.43
CA THR A 88 -8.54 -16.29 6.91
C THR A 88 -8.91 -15.04 6.12
N ASN A 89 -7.97 -14.49 5.34
CA ASN A 89 -8.17 -13.35 4.44
C ASN A 89 -7.63 -13.64 3.03
N TRP A 90 -8.21 -14.67 2.40
CA TRP A 90 -7.81 -15.15 1.08
C TRP A 90 -7.76 -14.06 -0.01
N ARG A 91 -8.56 -12.99 0.12
CA ARG A 91 -8.53 -11.86 -0.83
C ARG A 91 -7.23 -11.09 -0.74
N LEU A 92 -6.77 -10.82 0.48
CA LEU A 92 -5.47 -10.19 0.70
C LEU A 92 -4.34 -11.13 0.25
N GLN A 93 -4.44 -12.42 0.56
CA GLN A 93 -3.50 -13.43 0.08
C GLN A 93 -3.37 -13.43 -1.46
N LEU A 94 -4.51 -13.43 -2.17
CA LEU A 94 -4.55 -13.37 -3.62
C LEU A 94 -3.93 -12.06 -4.12
N ALA A 95 -4.26 -10.93 -3.52
CA ALA A 95 -3.74 -9.64 -3.97
C ALA A 95 -2.22 -9.48 -3.73
N LEU A 96 -1.66 -10.14 -2.72
CA LEU A 96 -0.23 -10.14 -2.41
C LEU A 96 0.59 -11.09 -3.28
N SER A 97 -0.05 -12.10 -3.91
CA SER A 97 0.62 -13.13 -4.70
C SER A 97 0.70 -12.83 -6.22
N LEU A 98 0.15 -11.70 -6.66
CA LEU A 98 0.18 -11.19 -8.05
C LEU A 98 1.38 -10.25 -8.29
#